data_AF-T1C3E3-F1
#
_entry.id   AF-T1C3E3-F1
#
_cell.length_a   1.000
_cell.length_b   1.000
_cell.length_c   1.000
_cell.angle_alpha   90.00
_cell.angle_beta   90.00
_cell.angle_gamma   90.00
#
_symmetry.space_group_name_H-M   'P 1'
#
loop_
_entity.id
_entity.type
_entity.pdbx_description
1 polymer ?
#
loop_
_entity_poly.entity_id
_entity_poly.type
_entity_poly.pdbx_seq_one_letter_code
_entity_poly.pdbx_strand_id
1 'polypeptide(L)'
;MKLDIGRRFYTLIKNVFLQAKLFKDPYAGIMHALMFWGFIVFGAYSVDFFYVSIFSAQLFSAGILTDLIFFTVNIFALVVIVDVIYAAIRRWGIKVKRYQGYN
;
A
#
# COMPACT_ATOMS: atom_id res chain seq x y z
N MET A 1 -16.66 30.06 6.65
CA MET A 1 -16.21 28.78 6.04
C MET A 1 -16.75 27.64 6.91
N LYS A 2 -17.89 27.03 6.58
CA LYS A 2 -18.41 25.89 7.35
C LYS A 2 -17.43 24.72 7.16
N LEU A 3 -16.83 24.26 8.25
CA LEU A 3 -15.95 23.10 8.23
C LEU A 3 -16.81 21.86 7.99
N ASP A 4 -17.03 21.49 6.73
CA ASP A 4 -17.64 20.21 6.38
C ASP A 4 -16.65 19.06 6.66
N ILE A 5 -16.50 18.73 7.95
CA ILE A 5 -15.65 17.65 8.45
C ILE A 5 -16.00 16.34 7.74
N GLY A 6 -17.30 16.05 7.54
CA GLY A 6 -17.75 14.82 6.88
C GLY A 6 -17.29 14.73 5.43
N ARG A 7 -17.38 15.84 4.68
CA ARG A 7 -16.92 15.87 3.29
C ARG A 7 -15.41 15.70 3.19
N ARG A 8 -14.66 16.26 4.14
CA ARG A 8 -13.20 16.09 4.22
C ARG A 8 -12.83 14.64 4.54
N PHE A 9 -13.48 14.03 5.52
CA PHE A 9 -13.24 12.64 5.87
C PHE A 9 -13.54 11.69 4.71
N TYR A 10 -14.69 11.86 4.04
CA TYR A 10 -15.01 11.10 2.84
C TYR A 10 -13.95 11.28 1.74
N THR A 11 -13.46 12.50 1.54
CA THR A 11 -12.42 12.80 0.55
C THR A 11 -11.09 12.12 0.91
N LEU A 12 -10.75 12.03 2.20
CA LEU A 12 -9.56 11.31 2.67
C LEU A 12 -9.70 9.81 2.39
N ILE A 13 -10.79 9.17 2.81
CA ILE A 13 -11.01 7.75 2.55
C ILE A 13 -10.97 7.44 1.05
N LYS A 14 -11.71 8.21 0.25
CA LYS A 14 -11.78 8.02 -1.20
C LYS A 14 -10.45 8.22 -1.92
N ASN A 15 -9.68 9.25 -1.57
CA ASN A 15 -8.50 9.60 -2.35
C ASN A 15 -7.19 9.06 -1.78
N VAL A 16 -7.12 8.79 -0.47
CA VAL A 16 -5.91 8.29 0.19
C VAL A 16 -5.96 6.77 0.26
N PHE A 17 -6.96 6.20 0.91
CA PHE A 17 -7.05 4.74 1.10
C PHE A 17 -7.48 4.01 -0.18
N LEU A 18 -8.53 4.50 -0.83
CA LEU A 18 -9.01 3.91 -2.09
C LEU A 18 -8.29 4.43 -3.33
N GLN A 19 -7.40 5.43 -3.16
CA GLN A 19 -6.57 5.96 -4.24
C GLN A 19 -7.34 6.36 -5.51
N ALA A 20 -8.61 6.78 -5.39
CA ALA A 20 -9.51 6.95 -6.53
C ALA A 20 -8.99 7.91 -7.61
N LYS A 21 -8.12 8.87 -7.26
CA LYS A 21 -7.49 9.79 -8.22
C LYS A 21 -6.40 9.13 -9.06
N LEU A 22 -5.70 8.11 -8.53
CA LEU A 22 -4.63 7.42 -9.24
C LEU A 22 -5.18 6.49 -10.32
N PHE A 23 -6.37 5.91 -10.10
CA PHE A 23 -7.09 5.10 -11.08
C PHE A 23 -7.55 5.84 -12.34
N LYS A 24 -7.27 7.14 -12.46
CA LYS A 24 -7.39 7.87 -13.75
C LYS A 24 -6.45 7.33 -14.82
N ASP A 25 -5.29 6.80 -14.41
CA ASP A 25 -4.44 5.95 -15.22
C ASP A 25 -4.48 4.55 -14.60
N PRO A 26 -5.18 3.57 -15.21
CA PRO A 26 -5.42 2.27 -14.59
C PRO A 26 -4.11 1.54 -14.25
N TYR A 27 -3.07 1.70 -15.08
CA TYR A 27 -1.78 1.07 -14.83
C TYR A 27 -1.06 1.68 -13.63
N ALA A 28 -1.11 3.01 -13.51
CA ALA A 28 -0.52 3.70 -12.35
C ALA A 28 -1.32 3.45 -11.06
N GLY A 29 -2.66 3.37 -11.18
CA GLY A 29 -3.57 3.12 -10.08
C GLY A 29 -3.42 1.72 -9.49
N ILE A 30 -3.41 0.68 -10.33
CA ILE A 30 -3.21 -0.70 -9.87
C ILE A 30 -1.85 -0.83 -9.16
N MET A 31 -0.79 -0.32 -9.79
CA MET A 31 0.56 -0.32 -9.20
C MET A 31 0.55 0.36 -7.82
N HIS A 32 0.11 1.62 -7.71
CA HIS A 32 0.10 2.30 -6.41
C HIS A 32 -0.80 1.64 -5.36
N ALA A 33 -1.90 1.01 -5.77
CA ALA A 33 -2.79 0.32 -4.85
C ALA A 33 -2.12 -0.93 -4.28
N LEU A 34 -1.51 -1.74 -5.14
CA LEU A 34 -0.74 -2.92 -4.72
C LEU A 34 0.43 -2.53 -3.83
N MET A 35 1.18 -1.49 -4.20
CA MET A 35 2.27 -0.97 -3.39
C MET A 35 1.79 -0.54 -1.99
N PHE A 36 0.76 0.30 -1.91
CA PHE A 36 0.27 0.85 -0.64
C PHE A 36 -0.27 -0.24 0.30
N TRP A 37 -1.18 -1.09 -0.18
CA TRP A 37 -1.78 -2.12 0.64
C TRP A 37 -0.79 -3.23 0.97
N GLY A 38 0.09 -3.58 0.03
CA GLY A 38 1.18 -4.53 0.26
C GLY A 38 2.16 -4.04 1.35
N PHE A 39 2.57 -2.76 1.31
CA PHE A 39 3.43 -2.19 2.35
C PHE A 39 2.74 -2.08 3.72
N ILE A 40 1.43 -1.90 3.80
CA ILE A 40 0.71 -1.93 5.09
C ILE A 40 0.81 -3.32 5.71
N VAL A 41 0.53 -4.38 4.94
CA VAL A 41 0.56 -5.76 5.42
C VAL A 41 2.00 -6.17 5.79
N PHE A 42 2.97 -5.90 4.91
CA PHE A 42 4.37 -6.16 5.16
C PHE A 42 4.94 -5.35 6.32
N GLY A 43 4.50 -4.10 6.47
CA GLY A 43 4.88 -3.21 7.57
C GLY A 43 4.39 -3.73 8.92
N ALA A 44 3.15 -4.22 9.00
CA ALA A 44 2.61 -4.82 10.21
C ALA A 44 3.43 -6.05 10.65
N TYR A 45 3.80 -6.91 9.71
CA TYR A 45 4.70 -8.03 9.97
C TYR A 45 6.09 -7.57 10.44
N SER A 46 6.65 -6.57 9.79
CA SER A 46 7.97 -6.03 10.15
C SER A 46 7.97 -5.49 11.59
N VAL A 47 6.90 -4.82 12.01
CA VAL A 47 6.75 -4.33 13.39
C VAL A 47 6.76 -5.48 14.39
N ASP A 48 6.01 -6.56 14.14
CA ASP A 48 6.02 -7.75 15.02
C ASP A 48 7.39 -8.43 15.03
N PHE A 49 8.04 -8.57 13.87
CA PHE A 49 9.39 -9.13 13.77
C PHE A 49 10.40 -8.36 14.62
N PHE A 50 10.41 -7.02 14.53
CA PHE A 50 11.28 -6.18 15.36
C PHE A 50 10.90 -6.25 16.83
N TYR A 51 9.60 -6.27 17.15
CA TYR A 51 9.12 -6.36 18.53
C TYR A 51 9.57 -7.65 19.21
N VAL A 52 9.37 -8.80 18.56
CA VAL A 52 9.84 -10.11 19.03
C VAL A 52 11.35 -10.11 19.21
N SER A 53 12.08 -9.54 18.25
CA SER A 53 13.54 -9.49 18.30
C SER A 53 14.08 -8.67 19.47
N ILE A 54 13.38 -7.61 19.89
CA ILE A 54 13.83 -6.71 20.96
C ILE A 54 13.35 -7.19 22.34
N PHE A 55 12.09 -7.61 22.46
CA PHE A 55 11.46 -7.88 23.74
C PHE A 55 11.34 -9.37 24.07
N SER A 56 11.72 -10.26 23.13
CA SER A 56 11.52 -11.72 23.25
C SER A 56 10.07 -12.11 23.57
N ALA A 57 9.11 -11.24 23.20
CA ALA A 57 7.69 -11.40 23.43
C ALA A 57 6.96 -11.23 22.09
N GLN A 58 5.92 -12.05 21.87
CA GLN A 58 5.14 -12.00 20.64
C GLN A 58 4.07 -10.91 20.74
N LEU A 59 3.98 -10.05 19.72
CA LEU A 59 2.89 -9.06 19.62
C LEU A 59 1.61 -9.75 19.14
N PHE A 60 1.75 -10.71 18.21
CA PHE A 60 0.68 -11.59 17.74
C PHE A 60 0.81 -12.99 18.34
N SER A 61 -0.25 -13.54 18.93
CA SER A 61 -0.20 -14.88 19.53
C SER A 61 0.03 -15.98 18.49
N ALA A 62 0.84 -16.99 18.83
CA ALA A 62 1.02 -18.16 17.98
C ALA A 62 -0.32 -18.91 17.74
N GLY A 63 -0.59 -19.27 16.49
CA GLY A 63 -1.80 -20.01 16.11
C GLY A 63 -2.03 -20.03 14.60
N ILE A 64 -2.94 -20.91 14.16
CA ILE A 64 -3.25 -21.16 12.73
C ILE A 64 -3.64 -19.87 12.00
N LEU A 65 -4.35 -18.95 12.67
CA LEU A 65 -4.73 -17.67 12.09
C LEU A 65 -3.50 -16.79 11.80
N THR A 66 -2.53 -16.77 12.72
CA THR A 66 -1.29 -16.00 12.60
C THR A 66 -0.41 -16.58 11.48
N ASP A 67 -0.33 -17.90 11.38
CA ASP A 67 0.41 -18.59 10.30
C ASP A 67 -0.21 -18.29 8.93
N LEU A 68 -1.54 -18.30 8.81
CA LEU A 68 -2.24 -17.91 7.59
C LEU A 68 -1.97 -16.44 7.23
N ILE A 69 -2.01 -15.54 8.22
CA ILE A 69 -1.68 -14.13 8.02
C ILE A 69 -0.24 -13.99 7.50
N PHE A 70 0.74 -14.63 8.13
CA PHE A 70 2.13 -14.56 7.70
C PHE A 70 2.37 -15.20 6.33
N PHE A 71 1.62 -16.25 5.98
CA PHE A 71 1.63 -16.77 4.62
C PHE A 71 1.15 -15.72 3.61
N THR A 72 0.06 -15.01 3.91
CA THR A 72 -0.40 -13.91 3.03
C THR A 72 0.61 -12.77 2.94
N VAL A 73 1.31 -12.44 4.04
CA VAL A 73 2.38 -11.43 4.03
C VAL A 73 3.48 -11.79 3.03
N ASN A 74 3.89 -13.06 2.98
CA ASN A 74 4.91 -13.49 2.02
C ASN A 74 4.45 -13.32 0.57
N ILE A 75 3.18 -13.60 0.27
CA ILE A 75 2.59 -13.35 -1.05
C ILE A 75 2.62 -11.85 -1.36
N PHE A 76 2.17 -11.01 -0.43
CA PHE A 76 2.19 -9.56 -0.60
C PHE A 76 3.62 -9.02 -0.77
N ALA A 77 4.60 -9.57 -0.08
CA ALA A 77 6.01 -9.19 -0.24
C ALA A 77 6.50 -9.46 -1.68
N LEU A 78 6.17 -10.62 -2.25
CA LEU A 78 6.49 -10.93 -3.65
C LEU A 78 5.80 -9.97 -4.62
N VAL A 79 4.50 -9.70 -4.39
CA VAL A 79 3.74 -8.73 -5.20
C VAL A 79 4.39 -7.35 -5.15
N VAL A 80 4.77 -6.87 -3.97
CA VAL A 80 5.42 -5.56 -3.79
C VAL A 80 6.77 -5.51 -4.51
N ILE A 81 7.58 -6.57 -4.45
CA ILE A 81 8.86 -6.62 -5.18
C ILE A 81 8.62 -6.45 -6.69
N VAL A 82 7.69 -7.23 -7.26
CA VAL A 82 7.34 -7.13 -8.68
C VAL A 82 6.82 -5.73 -9.02
N ASP A 83 5.99 -5.16 -8.16
CA ASP A 83 5.38 -3.86 -8.36
C ASP A 83 6.41 -2.71 -8.28
N VAL A 84 7.37 -2.79 -7.36
CA VAL A 84 8.49 -1.82 -7.28
C VAL A 84 9.38 -1.91 -8.51
N ILE A 85 9.65 -3.12 -9.04
CA ILE A 85 10.40 -3.29 -10.29
C ILE A 85 9.62 -2.65 -11.44
N TYR A 86 8.32 -2.92 -11.55
CA TYR A 86 7.47 -2.29 -12.57
C TYR A 86 7.43 -0.77 -12.42
N ALA A 87 7.34 -0.24 -11.20
CA ALA A 87 7.39 1.18 -10.92
C ALA A 87 8.70 1.82 -11.37
N ALA A 88 9.83 1.16 -11.12
CA ALA A 88 11.15 1.59 -11.57
C ALA A 88 11.24 1.62 -13.11
N ILE A 89 10.78 0.57 -13.78
CA ILE A 89 10.71 0.50 -15.25
C ILE A 89 9.81 1.62 -15.79
N ARG A 90 8.63 1.82 -15.22
CA ARG A 90 7.70 2.88 -15.64
C ARG A 90 8.28 4.28 -15.42
N ARG A 91 9.10 4.46 -14.38
CA ARG A 91 9.71 5.75 -14.04
C ARG A 91 10.87 6.13 -14.95
N TRP A 92 11.73 5.16 -15.29
CA TRP A 92 12.97 5.43 -16.04
C TRP A 92 12.92 4.99 -17.50
N GLY A 93 12.15 3.96 -17.83
CA GLY A 93 12.04 3.42 -19.19
C GLY A 93 10.88 3.98 -20.00
N ILE A 94 9.78 4.38 -19.36
CA ILE A 94 8.55 4.82 -20.06
C ILE A 94 8.42 6.34 -19.96
N LYS A 95 8.46 7.04 -21.11
CA LYS A 95 8.10 8.47 -21.17
C LYS A 95 6.59 8.64 -21.04
N VAL A 96 6.10 8.68 -19.81
CA VAL A 96 4.69 9.00 -19.54
C VAL A 96 4.45 10.47 -19.92
N LYS A 97 3.46 10.71 -20.79
CA LYS A 97 3.07 12.06 -21.21
C LYS A 97 2.66 12.85 -19.96
N ARG A 98 3.34 13.97 -19.70
CA ARG A 98 3.11 14.78 -18.50
C ARG A 98 1.66 15.27 -18.49
N TYR A 99 0.97 15.09 -17.36
CA TYR A 99 -0.40 15.57 -17.20
C TYR A 99 -0.46 17.07 -17.48
N GLN A 100 -1.24 17.48 -18.50
CA GLN A 100 -1.24 18.86 -18.99
C GLN A 100 -2.18 19.80 -18.24
N GLY A 101 -2.88 19.33 -17.19
CA GLY A 101 -3.97 20.10 -16.58
C GLY A 101 -5.17 20.18 -17.53
N TYR A 102 -6.38 20.25 -16.98
CA TYR A 102 -7.53 20.63 -17.77
C TYR A 102 -7.58 22.16 -17.76
N ASN A 103 -7.51 22.78 -18.94
CA ASN A 103 -7.93 24.17 -19.13
C ASN A 103 -9.44 24.26 -18.93
#